data_AF-A0A3C1PFJ2-F1
#
_entry.id   AF-A0A3C1PFJ2-F1
#
_cell.length_a   1.000
_cell.length_b   1.000
_cell.length_c   1.000
_cell.angle_alpha   90.00
_cell.angle_beta   90.00
_cell.angle_gamma   90.00
#
_symmetry.space_group_name_H-M   'P 1'
#
loop_
_entity.id
_entity.type
_entity.pdbx_description
1 polymer ?
#
loop_
_entity_poly.entity_id
_entity_poly.type
_entity_poly.pdbx_seq_one_letter_code
_entity_poly.pdbx_strand_id
1 'polypeptide(L)' 'MRSTPDFFDQTQIDYRETQIPPVSDQTQLQEFVIDISQIFSLETQGTLSSRQAYSQIKMLITGLKNSVIND' A
#
# COMPACT_ATOMS: atom_id res chain seq x y z
N MET A 1 7.54 -30.22 -43.20
CA MET A 1 6.47 -30.22 -42.18
C MET A 1 7.13 -30.21 -40.82
N ARG A 2 7.02 -29.11 -40.06
CA ARG A 2 7.63 -28.95 -38.74
C ARG A 2 6.54 -28.38 -37.84
N SER A 3 6.00 -29.20 -36.94
CA SER A 3 4.95 -28.82 -36.00
C SER A 3 5.52 -27.86 -34.97
N THR A 4 5.05 -26.61 -34.97
CA THR A 4 5.25 -25.69 -33.85
C THR A 4 4.46 -26.19 -32.64
N PRO A 5 5.02 -26.17 -31.42
CA PRO A 5 4.26 -26.56 -30.23
C PRO A 5 3.22 -25.49 -29.93
N ASP A 6 2.00 -25.92 -29.64
CA ASP A 6 0.93 -25.06 -29.13
C ASP A 6 1.34 -24.52 -27.75
N PHE A 7 1.89 -23.30 -27.72
CA PHE A 7 2.17 -22.54 -26.50
C PHE A 7 0.92 -21.91 -25.87
N PHE A 8 -0.26 -22.25 -26.39
CA PHE A 8 -1.55 -21.86 -25.82
C PHE A 8 -2.21 -23.03 -25.09
N ASP A 9 -1.42 -23.79 -24.32
CA ASP A 9 -1.98 -24.38 -23.12
C ASP A 9 -2.31 -23.20 -22.21
N GLN A 10 -3.59 -22.82 -22.21
CA GLN A 10 -4.18 -21.85 -21.33
C GLN A 10 -3.94 -22.34 -19.90
N THR A 11 -2.75 -22.04 -19.37
CA THR A 11 -2.57 -21.88 -17.94
C THR A 11 -3.68 -20.94 -17.54
N GLN A 12 -4.62 -21.46 -16.77
CA GLN A 12 -5.58 -20.65 -16.05
C GLN A 12 -4.72 -19.77 -15.15
N ILE A 13 -4.36 -18.60 -15.67
CA ILE A 13 -3.80 -17.53 -14.87
C ILE A 13 -4.90 -17.27 -13.86
N ASP A 14 -4.64 -17.68 -12.63
CA ASP A 14 -5.50 -17.45 -11.51
C ASP A 14 -5.60 -15.92 -11.37
N TYR A 15 -6.64 -15.33 -11.97
CA TYR A 15 -6.88 -13.87 -12.00
C TYR A 15 -7.06 -13.27 -10.58
N ARG A 16 -6.92 -14.09 -9.53
CA ARG A 16 -7.00 -13.68 -8.13
C ARG A 16 -5.79 -12.89 -7.63
N GLU A 17 -4.64 -12.96 -8.31
CA GLU A 17 -3.40 -12.32 -7.81
C GLU A 17 -3.18 -10.87 -8.28
N THR A 18 -4.05 -10.31 -9.12
CA THR A 18 -3.97 -8.89 -9.52
C THR A 18 -5.30 -8.18 -9.28
N GLN A 19 -5.83 -8.31 -8.08
CA GLN A 19 -6.82 -7.34 -7.61
C GLN A 19 -6.10 -6.01 -7.44
N ILE A 20 -6.24 -5.15 -8.45
CA ILE A 20 -5.96 -3.73 -8.31
C ILE A 20 -6.84 -3.29 -7.13
N PRO A 21 -6.26 -2.73 -6.04
CA PRO A 21 -7.05 -2.23 -4.94
C PRO A 21 -8.11 -1.28 -5.52
N PRO A 22 -9.36 -1.34 -5.07
CA PRO A 22 -10.35 -0.35 -5.48
C PRO A 22 -9.75 1.06 -5.34
N VAL A 23 -10.10 1.97 -6.25
CA VAL A 23 -9.47 3.31 -6.34
C VAL A 23 -9.47 4.05 -4.99
N SER A 24 -10.47 3.77 -4.15
CA SER A 24 -10.56 4.25 -2.76
C SER A 24 -9.35 3.83 -1.91
N ASP A 25 -8.92 2.57 -1.97
CA ASP A 25 -7.78 2.04 -1.23
C ASP A 25 -6.47 2.64 -1.73
N GLN A 26 -6.37 2.92 -3.04
CA GLN A 26 -5.20 3.60 -3.60
C GLN A 26 -5.08 5.04 -3.09
N THR A 27 -6.18 5.78 -3.02
CA THR A 27 -6.20 7.14 -2.45
C THR A 27 -5.83 7.13 -0.97
N GLN A 28 -6.38 6.22 -0.17
CA GLN A 28 -6.04 6.09 1.26
C GLN A 28 -4.56 5.74 1.49
N LEU A 29 -4.00 4.82 0.69
CA LEU A 29 -2.58 4.48 0.77
C LEU A 29 -1.68 5.64 0.35
N GLN A 30 -2.09 6.43 -0.64
CA GLN A 30 -1.34 7.60 -1.07
C GLN A 30 -1.33 8.69 -0.01
N GLU A 31 -2.49 8.99 0.60
CA GLU A 31 -2.61 9.92 1.74
C GLU A 31 -1.74 9.46 2.91
N PHE A 32 -1.78 8.16 3.24
CA PHE A 32 -0.92 7.59 4.28
C PHE A 32 0.57 7.83 4.01
N VAL A 33 1.05 7.60 2.78
CA VAL A 33 2.47 7.83 2.43
C VAL A 33 2.84 9.31 2.55
N ILE A 34 1.93 10.22 2.16
CA ILE A 34 2.14 11.68 2.29
C ILE A 34 2.29 12.06 3.76
N ASP A 35 1.39 11.59 4.62
CA ASP A 35 1.39 11.91 6.05
C ASP A 35 2.65 11.40 6.75
N ILE A 36 3.07 10.16 6.46
CA ILE A 36 4.33 9.60 6.98
C ILE A 36 5.53 10.45 6.54
N SER A 37 5.57 10.87 5.27
CA SER A 37 6.66 11.68 4.73
C SER A 37 6.74 13.05 5.41
N GLN A 38 5.59 13.67 5.69
CA GLN A 38 5.52 14.93 6.43
C GLN A 38 6.03 14.77 7.87
N ILE A 39 5.64 13.69 8.57
CA ILE A 39 6.09 13.43 9.94
C ILE A 39 7.62 13.29 10.00
N PHE A 40 8.22 12.54 9.07
CA PHE A 40 9.68 12.44 8.99
C PHE A 40 10.35 13.77 8.65
N SER A 41 9.75 14.59 7.78
CA SER A 41 10.25 15.93 7.50
C SER A 41 10.28 16.80 8.76
N LEU A 42 9.20 16.76 9.56
CA LEU A 42 9.13 17.50 10.82
C LEU A 42 10.11 16.98 11.88
N GLU A 43 10.35 15.66 11.92
CA GLU A 43 11.37 15.07 12.81
C GLU A 43 12.79 15.52 12.41
N THR A 44 13.12 15.43 11.12
CA THR A 44 14.45 15.83 10.62
C THR A 44 14.72 17.32 10.77
N GLN A 45 13.68 18.16 10.72
CA GLN A 45 13.76 19.58 11.03
C GLN A 45 13.87 19.88 12.54
N GLY A 46 13.80 18.87 13.40
CA GLY A 46 13.81 19.03 14.86
C GLY A 46 12.53 19.63 15.43
N THR A 47 11.47 19.72 14.63
CA THR A 47 10.15 20.23 15.05
C THR A 47 9.38 19.18 15.86
N LEU A 48 9.56 17.90 15.51
CA LEU A 48 9.07 16.76 16.29
C LEU A 48 10.24 15.97 16.87
N SER A 49 10.08 15.51 18.11
CA SER A 49 10.97 14.47 18.65
C SER A 49 10.65 13.12 18.01
N SER A 50 11.63 12.23 17.95
CA SER A 50 11.45 10.85 17.46
C SER A 50 10.33 10.10 18.17
N ARG A 51 10.11 10.37 19.47
CA ARG A 51 8.99 9.80 20.23
C ARG A 51 7.63 10.30 19.74
N GLN A 52 7.52 11.58 19.42
CA GLN A 52 6.28 12.17 18.89
C GLN A 52 6.03 11.67 17.47
N ALA A 53 7.05 11.66 16.61
CA ALA A 53 6.96 11.12 15.26
C ALA A 53 6.49 9.65 15.28
N TYR A 54 7.13 8.80 16.07
CA TYR A 54 6.73 7.41 16.26
C TYR A 54 5.27 7.27 16.72
N SER A 55 4.84 8.08 17.69
CA SER A 55 3.46 8.03 18.19
C SER A 55 2.44 8.39 17.10
N GLN A 56 2.73 9.39 16.27
CA GLN A 56 1.85 9.80 15.18
C GLN A 56 1.77 8.73 14.09
N ILE A 57 2.91 8.18 13.67
CA ILE A 57 2.98 7.07 12.70
C ILE A 57 2.17 5.87 13.20
N LYS A 58 2.28 5.53 14.49
CA LYS A 58 1.52 4.43 15.10
C LYS A 58 0.01 4.66 15.03
N MET A 59 -0.47 5.89 15.24
CA MET A 59 -1.89 6.22 15.11
C MET A 59 -2.36 6.07 13.65
N LEU A 60 -1.58 6.57 12.69
CA LEU A 60 -1.90 6.44 11.26
C LEU A 60 -2.01 4.97 10.82
N ILE A 61 -1.04 4.12 11.22
CA ILE A 61 -1.08 2.69 10.93
C ILE A 61 -2.31 2.01 11.55
N THR A 62 -2.69 2.43 12.76
CA THR A 62 -3.88 1.88 13.44
C THR A 62 -5.16 2.31 12.72
N GLY A 63 -5.24 3.56 12.26
CA GLY A 63 -6.35 4.07 11.45
C GLY A 63 -6.49 3.33 10.12
N LEU A 64 -5.38 3.18 9.38
CA LEU A 64 -5.35 2.43 8.13
C LEU A 64 -5.79 0.98 8.32
N LYS A 65 -5.29 0.31 9.37
CA LYS A 65 -5.68 -1.07 9.69
C LYS A 65 -7.19 -1.19 9.94
N ASN A 66 -7.79 -0.23 10.65
CA ASN A 66 -9.22 -0.25 10.92
C ASN A 66 -10.06 0.04 9.67
N SER A 67 -9.56 0.88 8.75
CA SER A 67 -10.20 1.17 7.46
C SER A 67 -10.21 -0.06 6.55
N VAL A 68 -9.11 -0.82 6.50
CA VAL A 68 -8.98 -2.00 5.62
C VAL A 68 -9.66 -3.26 6.18
N ILE A 69 -9.86 -3.38 7.50
CA ILE A 69 -10.44 -4.58 8.13
C ILE A 69 -11.96 -4.49 8.32
N ASN A 70 -12.53 -3.28 8.41
CA ASN A 70 -13.95 -3.09 8.68
C ASN A 70 -14.80 -2.71 7.43
N ASP A 71 -14.22 -2.77 6.23
CA ASP A 71 -14.95 -2.63 4.95
C ASP A 71 -15.27 -3.99 4.33
#